data_AF-H1VII8-F1
#
_entry.id   AF-H1VII8-F1
#
_cell.length_a   1.000
_cell.length_b   1.000
_cell.length_c   1.000
_cell.angle_alpha   90.00
_cell.angle_beta   90.00
_cell.angle_gamma   90.00
#
_symmetry.space_group_name_H-M   'P 1'
#
loop_
_entity.id
_entity.type
_entity.pdbx_description
1 polymer ?
#
loop_
_entity_poly.entity_id
_entity_poly.type
_entity_poly.pdbx_seq_one_letter_code
_entity_poly.pdbx_strand_id
1 'polypeptide(L)'
;MEKETGVTREPVQGLAVTDDVNAIEAPVTWKAYLICAFASFGGIFFGYDSGYINGVLGSSIFIEAVEGPGATSIGESDTSLIVSILSCGTFFGALIAGDLADMMGRKWTVILGCLIYMIGVIIQMITNVNTALGPIVAGRLIAGIGVGFESAVVILYMSEIVSNRLP
;
A
#
# COMPACT_ATOMS: atom_id res chain seq x y z
N MET A 1 -41.92 62.38 16.00
CA MET A 1 -41.59 61.33 16.99
C MET A 1 -41.40 60.06 16.20
N GLU A 2 -40.18 59.90 15.70
CA GLU A 2 -39.66 58.75 14.99
C GLU A 2 -39.62 57.52 15.90
N LYS A 3 -40.00 56.33 15.40
CA LYS A 3 -39.61 55.03 15.97
C LYS A 3 -39.76 53.93 14.92
N GLU A 4 -38.67 53.76 14.19
CA GLU A 4 -37.98 52.52 13.79
C GLU A 4 -38.81 51.31 13.31
N THR A 5 -38.70 51.10 11.99
CA THR A 5 -38.61 49.82 11.29
C THR A 5 -37.81 48.76 12.07
N GLY A 6 -38.48 47.71 12.50
CA GLY A 6 -37.88 46.46 12.96
C GLY A 6 -38.31 45.31 12.05
N VAL A 7 -37.49 45.00 11.05
CA VAL A 7 -37.61 43.78 10.23
C VAL A 7 -37.49 42.58 11.16
N THR A 8 -38.60 41.87 11.40
CA THR A 8 -38.60 40.55 12.04
C THR A 8 -37.94 39.56 11.09
N ARG A 9 -36.66 39.26 11.37
CA ARG A 9 -35.91 38.18 10.72
C ARG A 9 -36.60 36.86 11.05
N GLU A 10 -37.11 36.18 10.04
CA GLU A 10 -37.52 34.78 10.15
C GLU A 10 -36.33 33.95 10.68
N PRO A 11 -36.58 32.92 11.51
CA PRO A 11 -35.51 32.10 12.05
C PRO A 11 -34.77 31.47 10.88
N VAL A 12 -33.48 31.80 10.74
CA VAL A 12 -32.58 31.14 9.80
C VAL A 12 -32.72 29.65 10.06
N GLN A 13 -33.24 28.94 9.05
CA GLN A 13 -33.47 27.51 9.06
C GLN A 13 -32.20 26.83 9.55
N GLY A 14 -32.26 26.43 10.83
CA GLY A 14 -31.13 25.91 11.55
C GLY A 14 -30.54 24.76 10.76
N LEU A 15 -29.24 24.87 10.50
CA LEU A 15 -28.40 23.74 10.14
C LEU A 15 -28.89 22.52 10.93
N ALA A 16 -29.19 21.44 10.23
CA ALA A 16 -29.37 20.13 10.85
C ALA A 16 -28.02 19.71 11.46
N VAL A 17 -27.65 20.35 12.58
CA VAL A 17 -26.60 19.89 13.47
C VAL A 17 -27.22 18.69 14.15
N THR A 18 -26.77 17.51 13.77
CA THR A 18 -27.11 16.28 14.48
C THR A 18 -26.52 16.42 15.89
N ASP A 19 -27.37 16.74 16.88
CA ASP A 19 -27.01 16.90 18.30
C ASP A 19 -26.54 15.60 18.97
N ASP A 20 -26.44 14.51 18.22
CA ASP A 20 -25.98 13.21 18.73
C ASP A 20 -24.52 12.99 18.34
N VAL A 21 -23.60 13.46 19.17
CA VAL A 21 -22.15 13.22 19.02
C VAL A 21 -21.84 11.71 18.96
N ASN A 22 -22.63 10.87 19.64
CA ASN A 22 -22.48 9.42 19.64
C ASN A 22 -22.98 8.74 18.36
N ALA A 23 -23.83 9.42 17.56
CA ALA A 23 -24.24 8.92 16.25
C ALA A 23 -23.14 9.09 15.19
N ILE A 24 -22.19 10.01 15.42
CA ILE A 24 -21.05 10.27 14.53
C ILE A 24 -19.94 9.24 14.74
N GLU A 25 -19.74 8.81 15.99
CA GLU A 25 -18.82 7.73 16.34
C GLU A 25 -19.54 6.38 16.30
N ALA A 26 -19.72 5.88 15.07
CA ALA A 26 -20.20 4.52 14.82
C ALA A 26 -19.49 3.53 15.78
N PRO A 27 -20.22 2.69 16.52
CA PRO A 27 -19.64 1.89 17.60
C PRO A 27 -18.49 1.06 17.04
N VAL A 28 -17.28 1.27 17.59
CA VAL A 28 -16.04 0.56 17.23
C VAL A 28 -16.24 -0.94 17.44
N THR A 29 -16.82 -1.56 16.42
CA THR A 29 -17.21 -2.95 16.48
C THR A 29 -15.96 -3.78 16.27
N TRP A 30 -15.93 -4.99 16.80
CA TRP A 30 -14.83 -5.95 16.60
C TRP A 30 -14.29 -6.00 15.16
N LYS A 31 -15.16 -5.88 14.15
CA LYS A 31 -14.78 -5.78 12.73
C LYS A 31 -13.87 -4.58 12.42
N ALA A 32 -14.12 -3.41 12.98
CA ALA A 32 -13.28 -2.21 12.80
C ALA A 32 -11.88 -2.41 13.38
N TYR A 33 -11.77 -3.04 14.57
CA TYR A 33 -10.48 -3.42 15.14
C TYR A 33 -9.71 -4.40 14.23
N LEU A 34 -10.40 -5.39 13.65
CA LEU A 34 -9.77 -6.33 12.71
C LEU A 34 -9.26 -5.64 11.43
N ILE A 35 -9.98 -4.63 10.92
CA ILE A 35 -9.53 -3.86 9.75
C ILE A 35 -8.31 -3.01 10.10
N CYS A 36 -8.34 -2.31 11.22
CA CYS A 36 -7.17 -1.54 11.68
C CYS A 36 -5.96 -2.44 11.87
N ALA A 37 -6.14 -3.64 12.44
CA ALA A 37 -5.06 -4.62 12.56
C ALA A 37 -4.54 -5.08 11.19
N PHE A 38 -5.43 -5.40 10.24
CA PHE A 38 -5.04 -5.81 8.87
C PHE A 38 -4.33 -4.68 8.11
N ALA A 39 -4.85 -3.46 8.17
CA ALA A 39 -4.25 -2.28 7.56
C ALA A 39 -2.87 -1.96 8.14
N SER A 40 -2.71 -2.15 9.45
CA SER A 40 -1.41 -2.00 10.12
C SER A 40 -0.40 -3.01 9.61
N PHE A 41 -0.83 -4.25 9.33
CA PHE A 41 0.03 -5.28 8.75
C PHE A 41 0.53 -4.91 7.35
N GLY A 42 -0.34 -4.35 6.50
CA GLY A 42 0.06 -3.82 5.19
C GLY A 42 1.08 -2.68 5.30
N GLY A 43 0.92 -1.77 6.28
CA GLY A 43 1.89 -0.71 6.55
C GLY A 43 3.24 -1.24 7.03
N ILE A 44 3.24 -2.21 7.94
CA ILE A 44 4.46 -2.87 8.43
C ILE A 44 5.16 -3.60 7.27
N PHE A 45 4.41 -4.31 6.45
CA PHE A 45 4.94 -5.06 5.31
C PHE A 45 5.57 -4.14 4.26
N PHE A 46 4.91 -3.03 3.92
CA PHE A 46 5.45 -2.01 3.02
C PHE A 46 6.73 -1.36 3.59
N GLY A 47 6.73 -1.07 4.88
CA GLY A 47 7.93 -0.56 5.58
C GLY A 47 9.08 -1.59 5.59
N TYR A 48 8.77 -2.87 5.76
CA TYR A 48 9.74 -3.95 5.71
C TYR A 48 10.39 -4.09 4.32
N ASP A 49 9.63 -4.10 3.23
CA ASP A 49 10.21 -4.22 1.87
C ASP A 49 11.16 -3.05 1.55
N SER A 50 10.74 -1.81 1.89
CA SER A 50 11.57 -0.62 1.73
C SER A 50 12.81 -0.64 2.64
N GLY A 51 12.68 -1.12 3.88
CA GLY A 51 13.82 -1.23 4.80
C GLY A 51 14.83 -2.31 4.39
N TYR A 52 14.34 -3.47 3.97
CA TYR A 52 15.15 -4.59 3.50
C TYR A 52 16.01 -4.20 2.29
N ILE A 53 15.45 -3.52 1.28
CA ILE A 53 16.22 -3.14 0.09
C ILE A 53 17.32 -2.13 0.42
N ASN A 54 17.05 -1.15 1.27
CA ASN A 54 18.06 -0.20 1.73
C ASN A 54 19.21 -0.91 2.47
N GLY A 55 18.88 -1.93 3.27
CA GLY A 55 19.89 -2.76 3.94
C GLY A 55 20.75 -3.57 2.97
N VAL A 56 20.15 -4.14 1.92
CA VAL A 56 20.89 -4.90 0.88
C VAL A 56 21.78 -3.99 0.06
N LEU A 57 21.30 -2.81 -0.35
CA LEU A 57 22.06 -1.82 -1.11
C LEU A 57 23.30 -1.30 -0.34
N GLY A 58 23.24 -1.26 0.99
CA GLY A 58 24.36 -0.89 1.86
C GLY A 58 25.34 -2.02 2.18
N SER A 59 25.09 -3.25 1.71
CA SER A 59 25.95 -4.40 1.99
C SER A 59 27.19 -4.40 1.08
N SER A 60 28.38 -4.52 1.66
CA SER A 60 29.63 -4.62 0.89
C SER A 60 29.65 -5.80 -0.09
N ILE A 61 29.02 -6.92 0.28
CA ILE A 61 28.89 -8.11 -0.56
C ILE A 61 28.03 -7.82 -1.80
N PHE A 62 26.97 -7.04 -1.63
CA PHE A 62 26.07 -6.67 -2.73
C PHE A 62 26.71 -5.64 -3.66
N ILE A 63 27.41 -4.65 -3.09
CA ILE A 63 28.16 -3.63 -3.84
C ILE A 63 29.20 -4.31 -4.74
N GLU A 64 29.99 -5.23 -4.18
CA GLU A 64 31.02 -5.94 -4.94
C GLU A 64 30.44 -6.87 -6.02
N ALA A 65 29.27 -7.46 -5.78
CA ALA A 65 28.58 -8.31 -6.75
C ALA A 65 27.91 -7.56 -7.91
N VAL A 66 27.62 -6.26 -7.72
CA VAL A 66 26.95 -5.41 -8.72
C VAL A 66 27.95 -4.57 -9.53
N GLU A 67 28.86 -3.87 -8.85
CA GLU A 67 29.81 -2.93 -9.48
C GLU A 67 31.20 -3.58 -9.74
N GLY A 68 31.49 -4.69 -9.08
CA GLY A 68 32.77 -5.39 -9.18
C GLY A 68 33.77 -5.09 -8.04
N PRO A 69 34.95 -5.74 -8.07
CA PRO A 69 35.92 -5.67 -6.98
C PRO A 69 36.48 -4.25 -6.78
N GLY A 70 36.36 -3.74 -5.55
CA GLY A 70 36.87 -2.42 -5.13
C GLY A 70 35.85 -1.28 -5.15
N ALA A 71 34.59 -1.55 -5.48
CA ALA A 71 33.52 -0.56 -5.41
C ALA A 71 33.13 -0.25 -3.94
N THR A 72 32.97 1.04 -3.64
CA THR A 72 32.59 1.53 -2.30
C THR A 72 31.09 1.79 -2.15
N SER A 73 30.36 1.88 -3.27
CA SER A 73 28.94 2.20 -3.33
C SER A 73 28.33 1.69 -4.63
N ILE A 74 27.04 1.31 -4.62
CA ILE A 74 26.25 1.07 -5.83
C ILE A 74 26.11 2.38 -6.61
N GLY A 75 26.23 2.35 -7.93
CA GLY A 75 25.96 3.49 -8.80
C GLY A 75 24.52 4.03 -8.64
N GLU A 76 24.35 5.35 -8.71
CA GLU A 76 23.02 5.98 -8.58
C GLU A 76 22.03 5.49 -9.65
N SER A 77 22.53 5.17 -10.85
CA SER A 77 21.74 4.60 -11.94
C SER A 77 21.12 3.25 -11.55
N ASP A 78 21.89 2.36 -10.93
CA ASP A 78 21.41 1.02 -10.59
C ASP A 78 20.47 1.03 -9.40
N THR A 79 20.77 1.86 -8.40
CA THR A 79 19.87 2.08 -7.26
C THR A 79 18.51 2.64 -7.71
N SER A 80 18.53 3.66 -8.57
CA SER A 80 17.30 4.26 -9.10
C SER A 80 16.51 3.29 -9.99
N LEU A 81 17.19 2.43 -10.75
CA LEU A 81 16.55 1.37 -11.53
C LEU A 81 15.84 0.36 -10.61
N ILE A 82 16.49 -0.10 -9.55
CA ILE A 82 15.93 -1.06 -8.58
C ILE A 82 14.69 -0.49 -7.86
N VAL A 83 14.72 0.80 -7.50
CA VAL A 83 13.59 1.45 -6.81
C VAL A 83 12.45 1.77 -7.78
N SER A 84 12.75 2.23 -8.99
CA SER A 84 11.72 2.60 -9.97
C SER A 84 11.00 1.40 -10.58
N ILE A 85 11.68 0.27 -10.79
CA ILE A 85 11.06 -0.94 -11.34
C ILE A 85 10.03 -1.54 -10.39
N LEU A 86 10.23 -1.39 -9.07
CA LEU A 86 9.23 -1.77 -8.07
C LEU A 86 7.94 -0.97 -8.29
N SER A 87 8.03 0.36 -8.35
CA SER A 87 6.87 1.24 -8.62
C SER A 87 6.17 0.91 -9.93
N CYS A 88 6.94 0.58 -10.97
CA CYS A 88 6.42 0.10 -12.24
C CYS A 88 5.61 -1.21 -12.06
N GLY A 89 6.16 -2.18 -11.33
CA GLY A 89 5.48 -3.43 -10.98
C GLY A 89 4.20 -3.20 -10.17
N THR A 90 4.25 -2.33 -9.16
CA THR A 90 3.11 -1.97 -8.31
C THR A 90 1.98 -1.33 -9.11
N PHE A 91 2.32 -0.48 -10.09
CA PHE A 91 1.35 0.14 -10.99
C PHE A 91 0.59 -0.92 -11.80
N PHE A 92 1.31 -1.83 -12.47
CA PHE A 92 0.67 -2.90 -13.25
C PHE A 92 -0.07 -3.90 -12.36
N GLY A 93 0.49 -4.23 -11.19
CA GLY A 93 -0.15 -5.10 -10.20
C GLY A 93 -1.48 -4.52 -9.72
N ALA A 94 -1.53 -3.23 -9.38
CA ALA A 94 -2.75 -2.57 -8.93
C ALA A 94 -3.84 -2.53 -10.01
N LEU A 95 -3.47 -2.35 -11.29
CA LEU A 95 -4.43 -2.38 -12.40
C LEU A 95 -5.11 -3.75 -12.54
N ILE A 96 -4.33 -4.85 -12.46
CA ILE A 96 -4.86 -6.20 -12.60
C ILE A 96 -5.58 -6.64 -11.31
N ALA A 97 -5.16 -6.12 -10.16
CA ALA A 97 -5.70 -6.50 -8.86
C ALA A 97 -7.18 -6.17 -8.69
N GLY A 98 -7.65 -5.05 -9.24
CA GLY A 98 -9.07 -4.68 -9.21
C GLY A 98 -9.94 -5.74 -9.89
N ASP A 99 -9.65 -6.03 -11.16
CA ASP A 99 -10.39 -7.03 -11.93
C ASP A 99 -10.31 -8.43 -11.29
N LEU A 100 -9.13 -8.82 -10.78
CA LEU A 100 -8.96 -10.13 -10.15
C LEU A 100 -9.68 -10.23 -8.79
N ALA A 101 -9.76 -9.14 -8.03
CA ALA A 101 -10.49 -9.08 -6.77
C ALA A 101 -11.99 -9.28 -6.96
N ASP A 102 -12.54 -8.72 -8.03
CA ASP A 102 -13.96 -8.87 -8.37
C ASP A 102 -14.29 -10.27 -8.89
N MET A 103 -13.37 -10.93 -9.61
CA MET A 103 -13.58 -12.27 -10.17
C MET A 103 -13.34 -13.42 -9.17
N MET A 104 -12.26 -13.39 -8.39
CA MET A 104 -11.84 -14.51 -7.53
C MET A 104 -12.19 -14.33 -6.05
N GLY A 105 -12.69 -13.14 -5.67
CA GLY A 105 -13.03 -12.79 -4.30
C GLY A 105 -11.82 -12.33 -3.48
N ARG A 106 -12.05 -11.29 -2.66
CA ARG A 106 -11.00 -10.55 -1.93
C ARG A 106 -10.01 -11.42 -1.14
N LYS A 107 -10.47 -12.50 -0.50
CA LYS A 107 -9.60 -13.39 0.30
C LYS A 107 -8.54 -14.09 -0.56
N TRP A 108 -8.92 -14.55 -1.75
CA TRP A 108 -8.00 -15.28 -2.64
C TRP A 108 -7.00 -14.35 -3.29
N THR A 109 -7.40 -13.11 -3.57
CA THR A 109 -6.51 -12.08 -4.12
C THR A 109 -5.36 -11.74 -3.18
N VAL A 110 -5.60 -11.68 -1.85
CA VAL A 110 -4.50 -11.49 -0.87
C VAL A 110 -3.52 -12.67 -0.92
N ILE A 111 -4.04 -13.90 -0.89
CA ILE A 111 -3.20 -15.10 -0.88
C ILE A 111 -2.34 -15.17 -2.15
N LEU A 112 -2.93 -14.87 -3.32
CA LEU A 112 -2.21 -14.79 -4.58
C LEU A 112 -1.16 -13.68 -4.60
N GLY A 113 -1.48 -12.50 -4.07
CA GLY A 113 -0.53 -11.39 -3.92
C GLY A 113 0.69 -11.80 -3.10
N CYS A 114 0.47 -12.44 -1.95
CA CYS A 114 1.55 -12.96 -1.09
C CYS A 114 2.38 -14.06 -1.80
N LEU A 115 1.74 -14.94 -2.57
CA LEU A 115 2.44 -15.97 -3.35
C LEU A 115 3.34 -15.35 -4.43
N ILE A 116 2.83 -14.39 -5.18
CA ILE A 116 3.59 -13.67 -6.21
C ILE A 116 4.76 -12.92 -5.58
N TYR A 117 4.53 -12.25 -4.44
CA TYR A 117 5.58 -11.57 -3.70
C TYR A 117 6.67 -12.54 -3.24
N MET A 118 6.30 -13.69 -2.65
CA MET A 118 7.27 -14.72 -2.26
C MET A 118 8.10 -15.21 -3.43
N ILE A 119 7.48 -15.46 -4.59
CA ILE A 119 8.21 -15.86 -5.81
C ILE A 119 9.22 -14.77 -6.21
N GLY A 120 8.83 -13.50 -6.17
CA GLY A 120 9.72 -12.36 -6.44
C GLY A 120 10.91 -12.29 -5.49
N VAL A 121 10.70 -12.54 -4.19
CA VAL A 121 11.78 -12.58 -3.18
C VAL A 121 12.70 -13.79 -3.39
N ILE A 122 12.15 -14.95 -3.73
CA ILE A 122 12.95 -16.15 -4.04
C ILE A 122 13.87 -15.88 -5.26
N ILE A 123 13.35 -15.24 -6.30
CA ILE A 123 14.14 -14.86 -7.48
C ILE A 123 15.28 -13.91 -7.08
N GLN A 124 15.02 -12.94 -6.19
CA GLN A 124 16.05 -12.04 -5.63
C GLN A 124 17.12 -12.80 -4.81
N MET A 125 16.75 -13.89 -4.13
CA MET A 125 17.66 -14.70 -3.32
C MET A 125 18.51 -15.68 -4.13
N ILE A 126 18.02 -16.17 -5.27
CA ILE A 126 18.76 -17.11 -6.15
C ILE A 126 19.87 -16.40 -6.95
N THR A 127 19.91 -15.07 -6.89
CA THR A 127 20.88 -14.22 -7.57
C THR A 127 22.33 -14.68 -7.34
N ASN A 128 23.04 -15.00 -8.41
CA ASN A 128 24.45 -15.39 -8.38
C ASN A 128 25.38 -14.17 -8.30
N VAL A 129 26.49 -14.32 -7.57
CA VAL A 129 27.51 -13.28 -7.30
C VAL A 129 28.11 -12.64 -8.57
N ASN A 130 28.03 -13.30 -9.73
CA ASN A 130 28.61 -12.81 -10.99
C ASN A 130 27.63 -12.04 -11.89
N THR A 131 26.32 -12.00 -11.58
CA THR A 131 25.32 -11.26 -12.38
C THR A 131 24.18 -10.81 -11.47
N ALA A 132 24.49 -9.93 -10.52
CA ALA A 132 23.57 -9.64 -9.43
C ALA A 132 22.39 -8.74 -9.82
N LEU A 133 22.61 -7.81 -10.76
CA LEU A 133 21.60 -6.80 -11.13
C LEU A 133 20.34 -7.39 -11.79
N GLY A 134 20.51 -8.26 -12.79
CA GLY A 134 19.39 -8.75 -13.58
C GLY A 134 18.30 -9.46 -12.75
N PRO A 135 18.65 -10.46 -11.92
CA PRO A 135 17.68 -11.17 -11.09
C PRO A 135 17.06 -10.29 -9.99
N ILE A 136 17.82 -9.35 -9.43
CA ILE A 136 17.29 -8.37 -8.46
C ILE A 136 16.20 -7.52 -9.12
N VAL A 137 16.47 -6.98 -10.31
CA VAL A 137 15.53 -6.14 -11.05
C VAL A 137 14.27 -6.92 -11.44
N ALA A 138 14.44 -8.13 -11.98
CA ALA A 138 13.33 -8.99 -12.36
C ALA A 138 12.49 -9.40 -11.13
N GLY A 139 13.14 -9.77 -10.04
CA GLY A 139 12.46 -10.15 -8.81
C GLY A 139 11.77 -8.96 -8.13
N ARG A 140 12.31 -7.73 -8.24
CA ARG A 140 11.69 -6.49 -7.79
C ARG A 140 10.43 -6.15 -8.59
N LEU A 141 10.45 -6.36 -9.90
CA LEU A 141 9.25 -6.21 -10.72
C LEU A 141 8.14 -7.15 -10.27
N ILE A 142 8.47 -8.44 -10.08
CA ILE A 142 7.52 -9.47 -9.66
C ILE A 142 7.02 -9.21 -8.23
N ALA A 143 7.92 -8.87 -7.31
CA ALA A 143 7.57 -8.48 -5.95
C ALA A 143 6.64 -7.27 -5.96
N GLY A 144 6.95 -6.24 -6.76
CA GLY A 144 6.14 -5.03 -6.91
C GLY A 144 4.72 -5.34 -7.39
N ILE A 145 4.55 -6.27 -8.32
CA ILE A 145 3.23 -6.76 -8.71
C ILE A 145 2.49 -7.28 -7.47
N GLY A 146 3.10 -8.19 -6.70
CA GLY A 146 2.50 -8.74 -5.47
C GLY A 146 2.10 -7.67 -4.44
N VAL A 147 2.96 -6.67 -4.20
CA VAL A 147 2.66 -5.54 -3.30
C VAL A 147 1.49 -4.69 -3.82
N GLY A 148 1.42 -4.48 -5.14
CA GLY A 148 0.30 -3.78 -5.79
C GLY A 148 -1.04 -4.48 -5.58
N PHE A 149 -1.05 -5.82 -5.67
CA PHE A 149 -2.23 -6.63 -5.33
C PHE A 149 -2.64 -6.45 -3.86
N GLU A 150 -1.69 -6.53 -2.93
CA GLU A 150 -1.98 -6.41 -1.51
C GLU A 150 -2.54 -5.03 -1.15
N SER A 151 -1.93 -3.96 -1.66
CA SER A 151 -2.39 -2.58 -1.42
C SER A 151 -3.80 -2.32 -1.96
N ALA A 152 -4.11 -2.79 -3.18
CA ALA A 152 -5.44 -2.64 -3.76
C ALA A 152 -6.52 -3.38 -2.94
N VAL A 153 -6.22 -4.60 -2.48
CA VAL A 153 -7.17 -5.39 -1.69
C VAL A 153 -7.41 -4.77 -0.31
N VAL A 154 -6.40 -4.19 0.34
CA VAL A 154 -6.59 -3.49 1.62
C VAL A 154 -7.62 -2.35 1.49
N ILE A 155 -7.53 -1.56 0.41
CA ILE A 155 -8.47 -0.46 0.14
C ILE A 155 -9.86 -1.01 -0.14
N LEU A 156 -9.98 -2.04 -0.97
CA LEU A 156 -11.27 -2.68 -1.29
C LEU A 156 -11.92 -3.28 -0.03
N TYR A 157 -11.14 -3.94 0.82
CA TYR A 157 -11.63 -4.55 2.06
C TYR A 157 -12.15 -3.50 3.05
N MET A 158 -11.45 -2.37 3.19
CA MET A 158 -11.94 -1.21 3.95
C MET A 158 -13.29 -0.71 3.41
N SER A 159 -13.40 -0.54 2.09
CA SER A 159 -14.62 -0.01 1.46
C SER A 159 -15.85 -0.88 1.67
N GLU A 160 -15.69 -2.22 1.64
CA GLU A 160 -16.80 -3.17 1.84
C GLU A 160 -17.35 -3.13 3.26
N ILE A 161 -16.47 -2.96 4.24
CA ILE A 161 -16.88 -3.02 5.64
C ILE A 161 -17.46 -1.68 6.10
N VAL A 162 -17.01 -0.57 5.50
CA VAL A 162 -17.62 0.75 5.69
C VAL A 162 -18.99 0.83 5.01
N SER A 163 -19.16 0.26 3.80
CA SER A 163 -20.45 0.28 3.09
C SER A 163 -21.54 -0.51 3.85
N ASN A 164 -21.18 -1.59 4.53
CA ASN A 164 -22.11 -2.42 5.30
C ASN A 164 -22.59 -1.76 6.63
N ARG A 165 -22.39 -0.45 6.77
CA ARG A 165 -22.71 0.37 7.95
C ARG A 165 -23.59 1.59 7.67
N LEU A 166 -23.92 1.87 6.41
CA LEU A 166 -24.89 2.91 6.08
C LEU A 166 -26.32 2.31 6.22
N PRO A 167 -27.20 2.89 7.05
CA PRO A 167 -28.60 2.46 7.16
C PRO A 167 -29.39 2.72 5.87
#